data_AF-A0AAW7EB38-F1
#
_entry.id   AF-A0AAW7EB38-F1
#
_cell.length_a   1.000
_cell.length_b   1.000
_cell.length_c   1.000
_cell.angle_alpha   90.00
_cell.angle_beta   90.00
_cell.angle_gamma   90.00
#
_symmetry.space_group_name_H-M   'P 1'
#
loop_
_entity.id
_entity.type
_entity.pdbx_description
1 polymer ?
#
loop_
_entity_poly.entity_id
_entity_poly.type
_entity_poly.pdbx_seq_one_letter_code
_entity_poly.pdbx_strand_id
1 'polypeptide(L)'
;MFDHEFNFSRLLNEPDHFLNAPKHLKDNKAFIEQCAQESTGDFFVYVDEKFKQDENFVFNCASLYATPQYLKAYKGYTFCHSLLGKTSFFSIPRKFRYLDHDIALAIAYSGHNLDFFSPQFAFNNTSAYFFNTYYSYNYEHLNPKQQANPYVAFATMLGTFPLDFSEQTQLFNNEIFCQLYVLFNAKNFTKIPQKFQKSPKFIKKVLAKNSDIFQFLPNKFRCKNKYIRLAFNAKIEMPAKHIGANRRMIFLEKLQEKGDFIFYAPQKFHTTKNLYKAAKLGISSISNYQGKMNDEIARKLVEINPKYFYFLDQKFQCNDLIIRTALYKCPSILSTLHPELQHYPKYLKIALQNKGALFTQIPTQFKTRTLLEIALKSDGNVYLDLEKQYKQDKKLAFIAVKQCPDMFSALPNQFQNNKEIIWAALKGNPNIYKNLALKYQKNLEICEYIYTQLPRIIEFMPKKCLTNQAKIFQAIQKDPDIWQYLPKKIQQDHEIKNYCLNHSAKSVVEQLTIDLSYANLEWVLYKMQHLEIYPDLPLFLREDARISLLAIQQDFDNIYHLPVALMKNESFMEKIYQLFRKKCKQEWRYFKLSCDFLTQQ
;
A
#
# COMPACT_ATOMS: atom_id res chain seq x y z
N MET A 1 27.57 -41.89 7.76
CA MET A 1 27.19 -40.51 7.41
C MET A 1 26.02 -40.15 8.31
N PHE A 2 26.23 -39.18 9.21
CA PHE A 2 25.30 -38.81 10.27
C PHE A 2 24.10 -38.06 9.69
N ASP A 3 22.92 -38.67 9.75
CA ASP A 3 21.62 -38.03 9.57
C ASP A 3 20.76 -38.39 10.78
N HIS A 4 20.77 -37.49 11.76
CA HIS A 4 19.63 -37.21 12.61
C HIS A 4 19.82 -35.77 13.08
N GLU A 5 18.94 -34.89 12.63
CA GLU A 5 18.79 -33.52 13.11
C GLU A 5 18.78 -33.52 14.65
N PHE A 6 19.91 -33.16 15.23
CA PHE A 6 20.05 -32.91 16.66
C PHE A 6 19.19 -31.68 16.95
N ASN A 7 18.09 -31.86 17.67
CA ASN A 7 17.08 -30.84 17.89
C ASN A 7 17.63 -29.72 18.81
N PHE A 8 18.32 -28.74 18.20
CA PHE A 8 19.03 -27.64 18.87
C PHE A 8 18.14 -26.85 19.83
N SER A 9 16.84 -26.74 19.54
CA SER A 9 15.86 -26.01 20.36
C SER A 9 15.72 -26.54 21.80
N ARG A 10 16.03 -27.82 22.05
CA ARG A 10 15.96 -28.40 23.41
C ARG A 10 17.21 -28.14 24.26
N LEU A 11 18.36 -27.84 23.65
CA LEU A 11 19.60 -27.52 24.37
C LEU A 11 19.68 -26.05 24.82
N LEU A 12 18.84 -25.18 24.28
CA LEU A 12 19.00 -23.72 24.42
C LEU A 12 18.13 -23.10 25.52
N ASN A 13 17.20 -23.87 26.09
CA ASN A 13 16.23 -23.37 27.08
C ASN A 13 16.69 -23.47 28.55
N GLU A 14 17.70 -24.29 28.87
CA GLU A 14 18.21 -24.39 30.25
C GLU A 14 19.74 -24.26 30.28
N PRO A 15 20.30 -23.41 31.18
CA PRO A 15 21.73 -23.09 31.22
C PRO A 15 22.65 -24.32 31.43
N ASP A 16 22.14 -25.39 32.05
CA ASP A 16 22.88 -26.64 32.30
C ASP A 16 23.15 -27.46 31.04
N HIS A 17 22.45 -27.19 29.94
CA HIS A 17 22.61 -27.95 28.68
C HIS A 17 23.86 -27.51 27.90
N PHE A 18 24.32 -26.25 28.07
CA PHE A 18 25.60 -25.78 27.54
C PHE A 18 26.80 -26.55 28.15
N LEU A 19 26.70 -26.96 29.42
CA LEU A 19 27.71 -27.79 30.09
C LEU A 19 27.84 -29.18 29.44
N ASN A 20 26.79 -29.69 28.81
CA ASN A 20 26.79 -31.00 28.15
C ASN A 20 27.18 -30.93 26.67
N ALA A 21 27.40 -29.74 26.10
CA ALA A 21 27.81 -29.59 24.71
C ALA A 21 29.22 -30.18 24.46
N PRO A 22 29.51 -30.71 23.26
CA PRO A 22 30.86 -31.08 22.85
C PRO A 22 31.86 -29.90 22.93
N LYS A 23 33.11 -30.18 23.32
CA LYS A 23 34.15 -29.15 23.51
C LYS A 23 34.36 -28.24 22.30
N HIS A 24 34.31 -28.79 21.08
CA HIS A 24 34.47 -28.02 19.84
C HIS A 24 33.33 -26.99 19.59
N LEU A 25 32.14 -27.21 20.15
CA LEU A 25 31.03 -26.24 20.10
C LEU A 25 31.19 -25.17 21.18
N LYS A 26 31.64 -25.52 22.39
CA LYS A 26 31.95 -24.55 23.46
C LYS A 26 33.13 -23.63 23.13
N ASP A 27 33.93 -24.01 22.15
CA ASP A 27 35.03 -23.22 21.60
C ASP A 27 34.64 -22.44 20.32
N ASN A 28 33.39 -22.51 19.87
CA ASN A 28 32.89 -21.82 18.68
C ASN A 28 32.12 -20.55 19.06
N LYS A 29 32.71 -19.38 18.77
CA LYS A 29 32.13 -18.06 19.10
C LYS A 29 30.70 -17.86 18.60
N ALA A 30 30.41 -18.24 17.35
CA ALA A 30 29.07 -18.04 16.76
C ALA A 30 28.00 -18.91 17.44
N PHE A 31 28.37 -20.13 17.84
CA PHE A 31 27.48 -20.99 18.61
C PHE A 31 27.18 -20.40 19.99
N ILE A 32 28.19 -19.83 20.67
CA ILE A 32 28.03 -19.20 21.98
C ILE A 32 27.18 -17.92 21.88
N GLU A 33 27.34 -17.12 20.82
CA GLU A 33 26.50 -15.94 20.55
C GLU A 33 25.04 -16.33 20.29
N GLN A 34 24.79 -17.44 19.60
CA GLN A 34 23.45 -17.97 19.38
C GLN A 34 22.83 -18.51 20.68
N CYS A 35 23.61 -19.17 21.53
CA CYS A 35 23.18 -19.53 22.89
C CYS A 35 22.80 -18.29 23.72
N ALA A 36 23.50 -17.16 23.55
CA ALA A 36 23.16 -15.90 24.19
C ALA A 36 21.86 -15.25 23.68
N GLN A 37 21.44 -15.58 22.46
CA GLN A 37 20.16 -15.11 21.94
C GLN A 37 18.98 -15.88 22.52
N GLU A 38 19.17 -17.14 22.91
CA GLU A 38 18.08 -18.04 23.32
C GLU A 38 18.03 -18.32 24.84
N SER A 39 19.14 -18.16 25.57
CA SER A 39 19.25 -18.40 27.02
C SER A 39 19.03 -17.12 27.87
N THR A 40 18.77 -17.26 29.18
CA THR A 40 18.53 -16.18 30.17
C THR A 40 19.81 -15.45 30.62
N GLY A 41 20.93 -15.69 29.96
CA GLY A 41 22.24 -15.14 30.32
C GLY A 41 22.99 -15.93 31.40
N ASP A 42 22.33 -16.88 32.07
CA ASP A 42 22.94 -17.69 33.14
C ASP A 42 24.04 -18.63 32.62
N PHE A 43 23.99 -19.00 31.33
CA PHE A 43 25.02 -19.84 30.72
C PHE A 43 26.39 -19.13 30.61
N PHE A 44 26.43 -17.79 30.69
CA PHE A 44 27.65 -16.99 30.53
C PHE A 44 28.70 -17.31 31.60
N VAL A 45 28.28 -17.82 32.77
CA VAL A 45 29.18 -18.30 33.83
C VAL A 45 30.06 -19.47 33.35
N TYR A 46 29.51 -20.32 32.48
CA TYR A 46 30.16 -21.53 31.97
C TYR A 46 30.95 -21.32 30.68
N VAL A 47 30.87 -20.13 30.08
CA VAL A 47 31.67 -19.76 28.91
C VAL A 47 33.13 -19.61 29.32
N ASP A 48 34.04 -20.07 28.47
CA ASP A 48 35.49 -20.00 28.71
C ASP A 48 35.95 -18.53 28.85
N GLU A 49 36.84 -18.29 29.82
CA GLU A 49 37.38 -16.96 30.13
C GLU A 49 37.97 -16.23 28.92
N LYS A 50 38.49 -16.95 27.93
CA LYS A 50 39.05 -16.34 26.71
C LYS A 50 38.01 -15.51 25.92
N PHE A 51 36.72 -15.88 25.97
CA PHE A 51 35.66 -15.14 25.29
C PHE A 51 35.13 -13.98 26.15
N LYS A 52 35.17 -14.11 27.49
CA LYS A 52 34.81 -13.03 28.42
C LYS A 52 35.78 -11.85 28.38
N GLN A 53 36.97 -12.06 27.80
CA GLN A 53 37.96 -11.02 27.56
C GLN A 53 37.75 -10.25 26.25
N ASP A 54 36.84 -10.70 25.36
CA ASP A 54 36.50 -10.03 24.10
C ASP A 54 35.35 -9.03 24.31
N GLU A 55 35.69 -7.74 24.39
CA GLU A 55 34.76 -6.64 24.70
C GLU A 55 33.56 -6.57 23.73
N ASN A 56 33.76 -6.84 22.45
CA ASN A 56 32.68 -6.81 21.45
C ASN A 56 31.71 -7.98 21.63
N PHE A 57 32.23 -9.15 21.99
CA PHE A 57 31.42 -10.32 22.29
C PHE A 57 30.57 -10.10 23.55
N VAL A 58 31.16 -9.57 24.62
CA VAL A 58 30.44 -9.24 25.86
C VAL A 58 29.37 -8.17 25.61
N PHE A 59 29.68 -7.13 24.84
CA PHE A 59 28.75 -6.07 24.48
C PHE A 59 27.55 -6.57 23.67
N ASN A 60 27.79 -7.38 22.63
CA ASN A 60 26.74 -7.96 21.80
C ASN A 60 25.78 -8.81 22.64
N CYS A 61 26.31 -9.66 23.52
CA CYS A 61 25.50 -10.46 24.44
C CYS A 61 24.66 -9.58 25.39
N ALA A 62 25.25 -8.55 26.00
CA ALA A 62 24.54 -7.65 26.93
C ALA A 62 23.45 -6.80 26.26
N SER A 63 23.66 -6.40 25.00
CA SER A 63 22.72 -5.55 24.24
C SER A 63 21.42 -6.24 23.85
N LEU A 64 21.45 -7.56 23.65
CA LEU A 64 20.28 -8.37 23.28
C LEU A 64 19.21 -8.37 24.38
N TYR A 65 19.62 -8.37 25.66
CA TYR A 65 18.73 -8.34 26.82
C TYR A 65 18.22 -6.95 27.21
N ALA A 66 18.78 -5.88 26.64
CA ALA A 66 18.33 -4.51 26.86
C ALA A 66 17.15 -4.10 25.96
N THR A 67 16.62 -5.04 25.15
CA THR A 67 15.53 -4.77 24.21
C THR A 67 14.13 -4.92 24.85
N PRO A 68 13.16 -4.04 24.52
CA PRO A 68 11.80 -4.06 25.12
C PRO A 68 10.99 -5.35 24.88
N GLN A 69 11.36 -6.18 23.89
CA GLN A 69 10.68 -7.43 23.58
C GLN A 69 10.97 -8.54 24.61
N TYR A 70 12.16 -8.56 25.21
CA TYR A 70 12.55 -9.58 26.19
C TYR A 70 11.98 -9.31 27.60
N LEU A 71 11.90 -8.05 28.01
CA LEU A 71 11.26 -7.62 29.26
C LEU A 71 9.75 -7.91 29.32
N LYS A 72 9.11 -8.12 28.15
CA LYS A 72 7.70 -8.52 28.04
C LYS A 72 7.46 -10.01 28.34
N ALA A 73 8.48 -10.85 28.14
CA ALA A 73 8.36 -12.30 28.27
C ALA A 73 8.72 -12.81 29.68
N TYR A 74 9.44 -12.02 30.48
CA TYR A 74 10.04 -12.50 31.72
C TYR A 74 9.33 -11.96 32.97
N LYS A 75 8.54 -12.84 33.62
CA LYS A 75 8.04 -12.66 35.00
C LYS A 75 9.05 -13.30 35.97
N GLY A 76 10.16 -12.65 36.27
CA GLY A 76 11.06 -13.16 37.31
C GLY A 76 12.49 -12.63 37.26
N TYR A 77 12.86 -11.86 38.28
CA TYR A 77 14.23 -11.54 38.67
C TYR A 77 15.20 -12.74 38.61
N THR A 78 16.36 -12.61 37.93
CA THR A 78 17.64 -13.28 38.27
C THR A 78 18.72 -13.03 37.19
N PHE A 79 19.42 -11.89 37.19
CA PHE A 79 20.66 -11.77 36.40
C PHE A 79 21.76 -10.99 37.14
N CYS A 80 21.41 -10.01 37.98
CA CYS A 80 22.40 -9.24 38.74
C CYS A 80 23.09 -10.02 39.88
N HIS A 81 22.65 -11.25 40.19
CA HIS A 81 23.20 -12.05 41.29
C HIS A 81 24.40 -12.93 40.90
N SER A 82 24.54 -13.36 39.64
CA SER A 82 25.59 -14.30 39.24
C SER A 82 26.94 -13.62 38.96
N LEU A 83 26.94 -12.32 38.63
CA LEU A 83 28.16 -11.52 38.46
C LEU A 83 28.84 -11.13 39.79
N LEU A 84 28.16 -11.28 40.93
CA LEU A 84 28.65 -10.77 42.23
C LEU A 84 28.64 -11.82 43.35
N GLY A 85 28.36 -13.09 43.04
CA GLY A 85 28.17 -14.15 44.04
C GLY A 85 29.30 -15.17 44.13
N LYS A 86 30.38 -14.82 44.85
CA LYS A 86 31.15 -15.65 45.82
C LYS A 86 32.63 -15.22 45.88
N THR A 87 32.93 -14.43 46.92
CA THR A 87 34.22 -14.40 47.65
C THR A 87 35.51 -14.43 46.82
N SER A 88 35.98 -13.25 46.39
CA SER A 88 37.33 -12.73 46.66
C SER A 88 37.53 -11.40 45.93
N PHE A 89 37.92 -10.39 46.70
CA PHE A 89 38.04 -8.99 46.27
C PHE A 89 39.29 -8.71 45.39
N PHE A 90 39.76 -9.67 44.60
CA PHE A 90 41.07 -9.62 43.93
C PHE A 90 41.09 -10.24 42.51
N SER A 91 40.17 -9.88 41.61
CA SER A 91 40.36 -10.25 40.17
C SER A 91 39.49 -9.49 39.17
N ILE A 92 39.11 -8.23 39.42
CA ILE A 92 38.66 -7.38 38.30
C ILE A 92 39.94 -6.91 37.57
N PRO A 93 40.17 -7.27 36.30
CA PRO A 93 41.30 -6.73 35.54
C PRO A 93 41.24 -5.21 35.61
N ARG A 94 42.38 -4.56 35.89
CA ARG A 94 42.50 -3.10 36.12
C ARG A 94 41.85 -2.21 35.03
N LYS A 95 41.49 -2.79 33.87
CA LYS A 95 40.85 -2.12 32.73
C LYS A 95 39.33 -1.93 32.85
N PHE A 96 38.61 -2.71 33.67
CA PHE A 96 37.14 -2.61 33.79
C PHE A 96 36.64 -1.60 34.86
N ARG A 97 37.49 -0.69 35.34
CA ARG A 97 37.08 0.37 36.30
C ARG A 97 36.33 1.55 35.67
N TYR A 98 36.04 1.47 34.37
CA TYR A 98 35.30 2.49 33.65
C TYR A 98 34.03 1.87 33.10
N LEU A 99 32.88 2.18 33.71
CA LEU A 99 31.61 1.97 33.02
C LEU A 99 31.62 2.84 31.77
N ASP A 100 31.52 2.20 30.61
CA ASP A 100 31.54 2.88 29.33
C ASP A 100 30.32 3.80 29.18
N HIS A 101 30.48 4.89 28.42
CA HIS A 101 29.47 5.95 28.27
C HIS A 101 28.09 5.40 27.86
N ASP A 102 28.12 4.38 27.00
CA ASP A 102 26.92 3.81 26.38
C ASP A 102 26.16 2.85 27.31
N ILE A 103 26.87 2.18 28.23
CA ILE A 103 26.25 1.30 29.24
C ILE A 103 25.48 2.13 30.28
N ALA A 104 26.06 3.25 30.73
CA ALA A 104 25.38 4.16 31.65
C ALA A 104 24.16 4.86 30.99
N LEU A 105 24.24 5.16 29.71
CA LEU A 105 23.11 5.67 28.92
C LEU A 105 22.00 4.61 28.82
N ALA A 106 22.33 3.35 28.54
CA ALA A 106 21.35 2.26 28.47
C ALA A 106 20.60 2.05 29.80
N ILE A 107 21.30 2.10 30.93
CA ILE A 107 20.70 2.02 32.29
C ILE A 107 19.80 3.23 32.57
N ALA A 108 20.20 4.43 32.14
CA ALA A 108 19.38 5.63 32.30
C ALA A 108 18.08 5.57 31.46
N TYR A 109 18.12 4.94 30.28
CA TYR A 109 16.93 4.77 29.42
C TYR A 109 16.01 3.64 29.87
N SER A 110 16.52 2.59 30.52
CA SER A 110 15.67 1.49 31.05
C SER A 110 14.81 1.93 32.24
N GLY A 111 15.31 2.84 33.09
CA GLY A 111 14.57 3.41 34.22
C GLY A 111 13.38 4.31 33.82
N HIS A 112 13.38 4.91 32.62
CA HIS A 112 12.29 5.77 32.12
C HIS A 112 11.01 5.03 31.74
N ASN A 113 11.06 3.71 31.54
CA ASN A 113 9.89 2.92 31.11
C ASN A 113 9.02 2.41 32.28
N LEU A 114 9.27 2.85 33.51
CA LEU A 114 8.51 2.44 34.69
C LEU A 114 7.09 3.06 34.78
N ASP A 115 6.81 4.14 34.05
CA ASP A 115 5.48 4.80 34.04
C ASP A 115 4.39 4.01 33.27
N PHE A 116 4.74 2.88 32.64
CA PHE A 116 3.79 2.04 31.90
C PHE A 116 3.13 0.92 32.75
N PHE A 117 3.48 0.79 34.03
CA PHE A 117 2.84 -0.16 34.92
C PHE A 117 1.61 0.46 35.60
N SER A 118 0.44 -0.18 35.38
CA SER A 118 -0.86 0.23 35.91
C SER A 118 -0.84 0.51 37.43
N PRO A 119 -1.74 1.36 37.97
CA PRO A 119 -1.81 1.67 39.41
C PRO A 119 -2.18 0.46 40.31
N GLN A 120 -2.41 -0.73 39.75
CA GLN A 120 -2.64 -1.96 40.50
C GLN A 120 -1.36 -2.72 40.88
N PHE A 121 -0.19 -2.31 40.35
CA PHE A 121 1.11 -2.89 40.72
C PHE A 121 1.92 -1.89 41.54
N ALA A 122 1.53 -1.72 42.79
CA ALA A 122 2.46 -1.33 43.83
C ALA A 122 3.52 -2.43 43.93
N PHE A 123 4.65 -2.25 43.24
CA PHE A 123 5.82 -3.10 43.47
C PHE A 123 6.23 -2.92 44.93
N ASN A 124 6.09 -3.99 45.71
CA ASN A 124 6.54 -4.04 47.10
C ASN A 124 7.99 -3.57 47.18
N ASN A 125 8.23 -2.65 48.12
CA ASN A 125 9.44 -1.85 48.32
C ASN A 125 10.77 -2.61 48.38
N THR A 126 10.80 -3.94 48.36
CA THR A 126 11.96 -4.79 48.68
C THR A 126 13.01 -4.90 47.57
N SER A 127 12.64 -4.93 46.29
CA SER A 127 13.61 -5.17 45.21
C SER A 127 14.23 -3.89 44.64
N ALA A 128 13.53 -2.76 44.74
CA ALA A 128 14.15 -1.43 44.68
C ALA A 128 15.07 -1.23 45.91
N TYR A 129 14.66 -1.67 47.11
CA TYR A 129 15.52 -1.61 48.31
C TYR A 129 16.86 -2.30 48.13
N PHE A 130 16.93 -3.50 47.55
CA PHE A 130 18.20 -4.25 47.45
C PHE A 130 19.20 -3.63 46.47
N PHE A 131 18.75 -3.11 45.32
CA PHE A 131 19.60 -2.32 44.42
C PHE A 131 19.99 -0.98 45.05
N ASN A 132 19.06 -0.41 45.84
CA ASN A 132 19.23 0.86 46.51
C ASN A 132 20.28 0.82 47.64
N THR A 133 20.28 -0.24 48.43
CA THR A 133 21.11 -0.32 49.64
C THR A 133 22.57 -0.65 49.31
N TYR A 134 22.87 -1.34 48.21
CA TYR A 134 24.24 -1.83 47.93
C TYR A 134 25.18 -0.76 47.34
N TYR A 135 24.67 0.20 46.57
CA TYR A 135 25.49 1.31 46.03
C TYR A 135 25.62 2.47 47.01
N SER A 136 24.57 2.77 47.79
CA SER A 136 24.60 3.81 48.82
C SER A 136 25.60 3.48 49.93
N TYR A 137 25.62 2.22 50.39
CA TYR A 137 26.55 1.77 51.45
C TYR A 137 28.01 1.76 50.98
N ASN A 138 28.25 1.59 49.67
CA ASN A 138 29.61 1.55 49.13
C ASN A 138 30.15 2.93 48.74
N TYR A 139 29.31 3.93 48.49
CA TYR A 139 29.77 5.26 48.08
C TYR A 139 30.67 5.92 49.12
N GLU A 140 30.32 5.83 50.40
CA GLU A 140 31.13 6.36 51.51
C GLU A 140 32.48 5.64 51.68
N HIS A 141 32.58 4.40 51.19
CA HIS A 141 33.81 3.60 51.21
C HIS A 141 34.65 3.72 49.93
N LEU A 142 34.19 4.48 48.93
CA LEU A 142 34.96 4.80 47.74
C LEU A 142 35.98 5.89 48.02
N ASN A 143 37.15 5.81 47.37
CA ASN A 143 38.12 6.90 47.48
C ASN A 143 37.65 8.17 46.72
N PRO A 144 38.20 9.35 47.04
CA PRO A 144 37.75 10.61 46.43
C PRO A 144 37.79 10.64 44.89
N LYS A 145 38.72 9.92 44.26
CA LYS A 145 38.81 9.83 42.78
C LYS A 145 37.68 8.98 42.19
N GLN A 146 37.25 7.93 42.89
CA GLN A 146 36.14 7.07 42.49
C GLN A 146 34.80 7.76 42.74
N GLN A 147 34.65 8.45 43.87
CA GLN A 147 33.49 9.29 44.18
C GLN A 147 33.30 10.43 43.16
N ALA A 148 34.41 10.98 42.62
CA ALA A 148 34.40 12.01 41.58
C ALA A 148 34.10 11.47 40.16
N ASN A 149 34.00 10.15 39.95
CA ASN A 149 33.63 9.59 38.65
C ASN A 149 32.12 9.81 38.40
N PRO A 150 31.74 10.50 37.31
CA PRO A 150 30.34 10.87 37.05
C PRO A 150 29.41 9.67 36.88
N TYR A 151 29.91 8.53 36.38
CA TYR A 151 29.10 7.32 36.19
C TYR A 151 28.87 6.57 37.49
N VAL A 152 29.89 6.52 38.35
CA VAL A 152 29.79 5.91 39.68
C VAL A 152 28.83 6.71 40.56
N ALA A 153 28.96 8.03 40.57
CA ALA A 153 28.03 8.92 41.27
C ALA A 153 26.59 8.77 40.74
N PHE A 154 26.40 8.70 39.42
CA PHE A 154 25.09 8.50 38.82
C PHE A 154 24.47 7.13 39.14
N ALA A 155 25.25 6.05 39.11
CA ALA A 155 24.81 4.72 39.52
C ALA A 155 24.35 4.69 40.99
N THR A 156 24.99 5.49 41.85
CA THR A 156 24.60 5.66 43.26
C THR A 156 23.26 6.40 43.40
N MET A 157 22.96 7.36 42.52
CA MET A 157 21.68 8.07 42.50
C MET A 157 20.49 7.19 42.12
N LEU A 158 20.69 6.24 41.21
CA LEU A 158 19.66 5.27 40.83
C LEU A 158 19.23 4.41 42.03
N GLY A 159 20.13 4.30 43.02
CA GLY A 159 20.00 3.53 44.23
C GLY A 159 19.41 4.25 45.46
N THR A 160 18.99 5.51 45.42
CA THR A 160 18.61 6.20 46.68
C THR A 160 17.41 7.13 46.57
N PHE A 161 16.50 7.02 47.56
CA PHE A 161 15.67 8.15 47.98
C PHE A 161 16.58 9.37 48.23
N PRO A 162 16.11 10.58 47.93
CA PRO A 162 16.92 11.64 47.36
C PRO A 162 18.10 12.00 48.27
N LEU A 163 19.29 11.52 47.94
CA LEU A 163 20.51 12.11 48.47
C LEU A 163 20.55 13.56 47.96
N ASP A 164 20.48 14.50 48.88
CA ASP A 164 20.69 15.91 48.57
C ASP A 164 22.19 16.10 48.28
N PHE A 165 22.54 16.11 47.00
CA PHE A 165 23.92 16.33 46.53
C PHE A 165 24.35 17.81 46.69
N SER A 166 23.65 18.59 47.50
CA SER A 166 23.95 20.00 47.79
C SER A 166 25.39 20.20 48.30
N GLU A 167 25.97 19.18 48.96
CA GLU A 167 27.35 19.19 49.44
C GLU A 167 28.40 18.75 48.40
N GLN A 168 28.00 18.07 47.32
CA GLN A 168 28.92 17.50 46.30
C GLN A 168 29.11 18.42 45.09
N THR A 169 29.54 19.66 45.34
CA THR A 169 29.75 20.71 44.33
C THR A 169 30.69 20.31 43.18
N GLN A 170 31.62 19.36 43.40
CA GLN A 170 32.55 18.88 42.38
C GLN A 170 31.86 18.07 41.26
N LEU A 171 30.83 17.28 41.56
CA LEU A 171 30.10 16.49 40.57
C LEU A 171 29.27 17.36 39.63
N PHE A 172 28.63 18.40 40.18
CA PHE A 172 27.89 19.38 39.40
C PHE A 172 28.78 20.26 38.52
N ASN A 173 30.11 20.19 38.67
CA ASN A 173 31.02 20.80 37.71
C ASN A 173 31.24 19.96 36.45
N ASN A 174 30.94 18.65 36.48
CA ASN A 174 31.11 17.71 35.38
C ASN A 174 29.90 17.74 34.41
N GLU A 175 30.15 18.03 33.12
CA GLU A 175 29.10 18.11 32.10
C GLU A 175 28.39 16.77 31.89
N ILE A 176 29.11 15.65 31.94
CA ILE A 176 28.57 14.30 31.71
C ILE A 176 27.61 13.92 32.84
N PHE A 177 28.01 14.14 34.10
CA PHE A 177 27.14 13.92 35.25
C PHE A 177 25.85 14.73 35.12
N CYS A 178 25.95 16.03 34.81
CA CYS A 178 24.78 16.89 34.64
C CYS A 178 23.87 16.44 33.47
N GLN A 179 24.43 15.91 32.39
CA GLN A 179 23.64 15.34 31.30
C GLN A 179 22.86 14.11 31.78
N LEU A 180 23.51 13.15 32.42
CA LEU A 180 22.87 11.94 32.95
C LEU A 180 21.80 12.29 33.99
N TYR A 181 22.11 13.20 34.91
CA TYR A 181 21.21 13.70 35.96
C TYR A 181 19.89 14.25 35.41
N VAL A 182 19.97 15.02 34.32
CA VAL A 182 18.81 15.61 33.65
C VAL A 182 18.09 14.62 32.75
N LEU A 183 18.83 13.75 32.06
CA LEU A 183 18.24 12.74 31.20
C LEU A 183 17.42 11.75 32.02
N PHE A 184 17.88 11.37 33.21
CA PHE A 184 17.15 10.52 34.15
C PHE A 184 15.82 11.11 34.62
N ASN A 185 15.78 12.41 34.92
CA ASN A 185 14.53 13.08 35.25
C ASN A 185 14.57 14.53 34.79
N ALA A 186 13.67 14.89 33.87
CA ALA A 186 13.64 16.22 33.29
C ALA A 186 13.52 17.36 34.33
N LYS A 187 12.85 17.12 35.48
CA LYS A 187 12.71 18.09 36.59
C LYS A 187 14.06 18.54 37.16
N ASN A 188 15.05 17.66 37.09
CA ASN A 188 16.41 17.91 37.58
C ASN A 188 17.14 19.00 36.81
N PHE A 189 16.66 19.40 35.62
CA PHE A 189 17.22 20.52 34.88
C PHE A 189 17.25 21.82 35.69
N THR A 190 16.28 22.02 36.59
CA THR A 190 16.21 23.20 37.44
C THR A 190 17.28 23.21 38.55
N LYS A 191 17.86 22.05 38.86
CA LYS A 191 18.80 21.83 39.97
C LYS A 191 20.28 21.87 39.55
N ILE A 192 20.59 21.72 38.26
CA ILE A 192 22.00 21.77 37.78
C ILE A 192 22.54 23.21 37.76
N PRO A 193 23.86 23.44 37.76
CA PRO A 193 24.43 24.79 37.76
C PRO A 193 23.98 25.67 36.58
N GLN A 194 23.86 26.98 36.85
CA GLN A 194 23.41 27.96 35.86
C GLN A 194 24.25 27.96 34.57
N LYS A 195 25.55 27.63 34.64
CA LYS A 195 26.43 27.53 33.47
C LYS A 195 25.89 26.53 32.43
N PHE A 196 25.32 25.42 32.87
CA PHE A 196 24.71 24.41 32.00
C PHE A 196 23.28 24.77 31.61
N GLN A 197 22.47 25.30 32.54
CA GLN A 197 21.11 25.77 32.24
C GLN A 197 21.08 26.90 31.20
N LYS A 198 22.16 27.69 31.11
CA LYS A 198 22.31 28.79 30.15
C LYS A 198 23.08 28.38 28.89
N SER A 199 23.63 27.17 28.81
CA SER A 199 24.48 26.72 27.69
C SER A 199 23.65 26.19 26.50
N PRO A 200 23.72 26.84 25.32
CA PRO A 200 23.04 26.36 24.11
C PRO A 200 23.48 24.96 23.68
N LYS A 201 24.77 24.63 23.86
CA LYS A 201 25.36 23.34 23.47
C LYS A 201 24.84 22.22 24.37
N PHE A 202 24.83 22.45 25.68
CA PHE A 202 24.31 21.49 26.66
C PHE A 202 22.84 21.21 26.43
N ILE A 203 22.01 22.26 26.30
CA ILE A 203 20.56 22.13 26.08
C ILE A 203 20.26 21.32 24.82
N LYS A 204 20.96 21.57 23.71
CA LYS A 204 20.76 20.78 22.47
C LYS A 204 21.05 19.30 22.69
N LYS A 205 22.13 18.94 23.40
CA LYS A 205 22.49 17.54 23.66
C LYS A 205 21.42 16.82 24.47
N VAL A 206 20.96 17.42 25.57
CA VAL A 206 19.98 16.77 26.46
C VAL A 206 18.58 16.77 25.85
N LEU A 207 18.16 17.86 25.18
CA LEU A 207 16.83 17.99 24.59
C LEU A 207 16.61 17.09 23.38
N ALA A 208 17.67 16.79 22.61
CA ALA A 208 17.62 15.82 21.51
C ALA A 208 17.37 14.38 22.01
N LYS A 209 17.72 14.10 23.26
CA LYS A 209 17.62 12.78 23.89
C LYS A 209 16.36 12.64 24.77
N ASN A 210 15.90 13.73 25.40
CA ASN A 210 14.68 13.75 26.21
C ASN A 210 13.90 15.06 26.02
N SER A 211 12.72 14.98 25.38
CA SER A 211 11.89 16.16 25.08
C SER A 211 11.28 16.81 26.32
N ASP A 212 11.08 16.03 27.40
CA ASP A 212 10.33 16.47 28.57
C ASP A 212 11.09 17.55 29.37
N ILE A 213 12.40 17.68 29.10
CA ILE A 213 13.26 18.78 29.56
C ILE A 213 12.75 20.12 29.05
N PHE A 214 12.07 20.17 27.90
CA PHE A 214 11.61 21.41 27.28
C PHE A 214 10.81 22.29 28.24
N GLN A 215 9.98 21.71 29.11
CA GLN A 215 9.12 22.45 30.05
C GLN A 215 9.94 23.21 31.12
N PHE A 216 11.12 22.71 31.47
CA PHE A 216 12.01 23.28 32.49
C PHE A 216 13.04 24.26 31.91
N LEU A 217 13.08 24.42 30.58
CA LEU A 217 14.01 25.35 29.95
C LEU A 217 13.63 26.82 30.26
N PRO A 218 14.63 27.70 30.42
CA PRO A 218 14.40 29.14 30.52
C PRO A 218 13.59 29.68 29.34
N ASN A 219 12.75 30.70 29.59
CA ASN A 219 11.87 31.32 28.58
C ASN A 219 12.64 31.70 27.29
N LYS A 220 13.86 32.23 27.42
CA LYS A 220 14.72 32.61 26.29
C LYS A 220 15.01 31.45 25.30
N PHE A 221 14.94 30.20 25.74
CA PHE A 221 15.12 29.00 24.91
C PHE A 221 13.79 28.42 24.45
N ARG A 222 12.79 28.32 25.33
CA ARG A 222 11.42 27.92 24.97
C ARG A 222 10.80 28.84 23.91
N CYS A 223 11.28 30.08 23.84
CA CYS A 223 10.84 31.05 22.85
C CYS A 223 11.51 30.96 21.46
N LYS A 224 12.46 30.03 21.24
CA LYS A 224 13.21 29.95 19.98
C LYS A 224 12.81 28.71 19.17
N ASN A 225 12.41 28.92 17.92
CA ASN A 225 11.92 27.86 17.01
C ASN A 225 12.87 26.66 16.89
N LYS A 226 14.18 26.90 16.90
CA LYS A 226 15.19 25.83 16.80
C LYS A 226 15.12 24.80 17.94
N TYR A 227 14.80 25.21 19.17
CA TYR A 227 14.69 24.27 20.30
C TYR A 227 13.35 23.56 20.33
N ILE A 228 12.29 24.22 19.87
CA ILE A 228 10.96 23.60 19.71
C ILE A 228 11.03 22.47 18.68
N ARG A 229 11.61 22.76 17.51
CA ARG A 229 11.79 21.76 16.46
C ARG A 229 12.64 20.59 16.95
N LEU A 230 13.72 20.88 17.68
CA LEU A 230 14.57 19.84 18.26
C LEU A 230 13.81 18.97 19.27
N ALA A 231 12.96 19.57 20.11
CA ALA A 231 12.16 18.82 21.08
C ALA A 231 11.14 17.90 20.39
N PHE A 232 10.54 18.34 19.28
CA PHE A 232 9.60 17.53 18.49
C PHE A 232 10.22 16.29 17.85
N ASN A 233 11.54 16.27 17.61
CA ASN A 233 12.21 15.11 17.03
C ASN A 233 12.29 13.93 18.01
N ALA A 234 12.23 14.18 19.32
CA ALA A 234 12.33 13.15 20.35
C ALA A 234 10.95 12.64 20.81
N LYS A 235 9.98 13.54 21.05
CA LYS A 235 8.60 13.19 21.46
C LYS A 235 7.65 14.36 21.19
N ILE A 236 6.42 14.05 20.77
CA ILE A 236 5.49 15.04 20.19
C ILE A 236 4.66 15.78 21.26
N GLU A 237 4.29 15.11 22.35
CA GLU A 237 3.21 15.54 23.24
C GLU A 237 3.58 16.74 24.12
N MET A 238 4.75 16.69 24.78
CA MET A 238 5.17 17.73 25.71
C MET A 238 5.49 19.06 25.03
N PRO A 239 6.26 19.10 23.93
CA PRO A 239 6.57 20.37 23.27
C PRO A 239 5.33 21.04 22.66
N ALA A 240 4.32 20.25 22.27
CA ALA A 240 3.06 20.74 21.71
C ALA A 240 2.31 21.66 22.71
N LYS A 241 2.20 21.26 23.98
CA LYS A 241 1.52 22.03 25.04
C LYS A 241 2.11 23.43 25.24
N HIS A 242 3.39 23.61 24.91
CA HIS A 242 4.13 24.86 25.10
C HIS A 242 4.28 25.70 23.82
N ILE A 243 3.61 25.35 22.72
CA ILE A 243 3.57 26.22 21.53
C ILE A 243 2.81 27.53 21.86
N GLY A 244 3.55 28.63 21.99
CA GLY A 244 3.00 29.97 22.21
C GLY A 244 1.99 30.44 21.14
N ALA A 245 1.20 31.49 21.46
CA ALA A 245 0.11 32.01 20.61
C ALA A 245 0.54 32.35 19.17
N ASN A 246 1.74 32.88 19.01
CA ASN A 246 2.21 33.42 17.74
C ASN A 246 2.93 32.39 16.85
N ARG A 247 2.88 31.10 17.20
CA ARG A 247 3.59 30.03 16.47
C ARG A 247 2.69 29.17 15.59
N ARG A 248 1.79 29.84 14.88
CA ARG A 248 0.84 29.18 13.96
C ARG A 248 1.53 28.35 12.88
N MET A 249 2.66 28.81 12.34
CA MET A 249 3.39 28.09 11.28
C MET A 249 3.92 26.75 11.76
N ILE A 250 4.59 26.70 12.92
CA ILE A 250 5.10 25.43 13.49
C ILE A 250 3.95 24.48 13.81
N PHE A 251 2.83 25.00 14.32
CA PHE A 251 1.64 24.19 14.54
C PHE A 251 1.13 23.57 13.24
N LEU A 252 1.02 24.35 12.16
CA LEU A 252 0.55 23.86 10.87
C LEU A 252 1.51 22.86 10.23
N GLU A 253 2.81 23.08 10.33
CA GLU A 253 3.84 22.13 9.89
C GLU A 253 3.67 20.77 10.61
N LYS A 254 3.59 20.78 11.94
CA LYS A 254 3.43 19.55 12.74
C LYS A 254 2.07 18.89 12.56
N LEU A 255 1.02 19.68 12.34
CA LEU A 255 -0.30 19.14 12.01
C LEU A 255 -0.27 18.40 10.66
N GLN A 256 0.44 18.93 9.66
CA GLN A 256 0.60 18.29 8.35
C GLN A 256 1.39 16.98 8.45
N GLU A 257 2.43 16.92 9.30
CA GLU A 257 3.17 15.68 9.55
C GLU A 257 2.29 14.61 10.21
N LYS A 258 1.47 15.00 11.19
CA LYS A 258 0.59 14.07 11.92
C LYS A 258 -0.69 14.77 12.39
N GLY A 259 -1.85 14.35 11.87
CA GLY A 259 -3.15 14.94 12.23
C GLY A 259 -3.43 14.96 13.74
N ASP A 260 -3.03 13.90 14.46
CA ASP A 260 -3.22 13.76 15.92
C ASP A 260 -2.52 14.86 16.73
N PHE A 261 -1.61 15.61 16.10
CA PHE A 261 -0.95 16.75 16.71
C PHE A 261 -1.93 17.77 17.31
N ILE A 262 -3.14 17.87 16.75
CA ILE A 262 -4.17 18.78 17.25
C ILE A 262 -4.51 18.54 18.73
N PHE A 263 -4.47 17.30 19.22
CA PHE A 263 -4.84 16.96 20.60
C PHE A 263 -3.84 17.46 21.64
N TYR A 264 -2.58 17.58 21.25
CA TYR A 264 -1.51 18.04 22.14
C TYR A 264 -1.32 19.57 22.09
N ALA A 265 -1.93 20.23 21.12
CA ALA A 265 -1.81 21.67 20.94
C ALA A 265 -2.67 22.44 21.97
N PRO A 266 -2.28 23.67 22.33
CA PRO A 266 -3.06 24.53 23.22
C PRO A 266 -4.46 24.81 22.70
N GLN A 267 -5.43 25.01 23.61
CA GLN A 267 -6.86 25.20 23.34
C GLN A 267 -7.17 26.18 22.19
N LYS A 268 -6.43 27.29 22.07
CA LYS A 268 -6.59 28.27 20.97
C LYS A 268 -6.45 27.67 19.55
N PHE A 269 -5.74 26.55 19.39
CA PHE A 269 -5.57 25.88 18.10
C PHE A 269 -6.66 24.85 17.81
N HIS A 270 -7.50 24.50 18.80
CA HIS A 270 -8.66 23.61 18.67
C HIS A 270 -9.83 24.32 17.99
N THR A 271 -9.57 25.00 16.88
CA THR A 271 -10.59 25.61 16.03
C THR A 271 -11.20 24.56 15.09
N THR A 272 -12.46 24.72 14.72
CA THR A 272 -13.15 23.86 13.74
C THR A 272 -12.37 23.71 12.44
N LYS A 273 -11.77 24.81 11.95
CA LYS A 273 -10.94 24.80 10.72
C LYS A 273 -9.73 23.87 10.86
N ASN A 274 -9.03 23.91 11.98
CA ASN A 274 -7.88 23.05 12.21
C ASN A 274 -8.31 21.61 12.47
N LEU A 275 -9.44 21.39 13.14
CA LEU A 275 -10.01 20.05 13.33
C LEU A 275 -10.32 19.39 12.00
N TYR A 276 -10.95 20.08 11.05
CA TYR A 276 -11.21 19.52 9.72
C TYR A 276 -9.93 19.24 8.93
N LYS A 277 -8.89 20.07 9.08
CA LYS A 277 -7.58 19.79 8.49
C LYS A 277 -6.98 18.52 9.10
N ALA A 278 -7.00 18.40 10.42
CA ALA A 278 -6.53 17.22 11.13
C ALA A 278 -7.30 15.96 10.68
N ALA A 279 -8.63 16.04 10.63
CA ALA A 279 -9.51 14.95 10.21
C ALA A 279 -9.21 14.45 8.79
N LYS A 280 -8.90 15.36 7.86
CA LYS A 280 -8.48 14.97 6.50
C LYS A 280 -7.13 14.25 6.45
N LEU A 281 -6.28 14.46 7.46
CA LEU A 281 -4.99 13.80 7.62
C LEU A 281 -5.09 12.48 8.40
N GLY A 282 -6.31 12.05 8.79
CA GLY A 282 -6.53 10.75 9.43
C GLY A 282 -6.17 10.71 10.91
N ILE A 283 -6.81 11.57 11.72
CA ILE A 283 -6.71 11.45 13.20
C ILE A 283 -7.21 10.09 13.70
N SER A 284 -6.60 9.60 14.77
CA SER A 284 -6.85 8.27 15.37
C SER A 284 -8.09 8.23 16.25
N SER A 285 -8.42 9.33 16.93
CA SER A 285 -9.65 9.47 17.74
C SER A 285 -10.13 10.92 17.72
N ILE A 286 -11.42 11.16 17.98
CA ILE A 286 -11.97 12.51 18.23
C ILE A 286 -12.26 12.77 19.70
N SER A 287 -12.21 11.72 20.55
CA SER A 287 -12.56 11.78 21.97
C SER A 287 -11.74 12.81 22.76
N ASN A 288 -10.50 13.06 22.33
CA ASN A 288 -9.56 13.96 23.00
C ASN A 288 -9.64 15.40 22.49
N TYR A 289 -10.59 15.73 21.61
CA TYR A 289 -10.78 17.09 21.11
C TYR A 289 -11.34 17.98 22.23
N GLN A 290 -10.61 19.05 22.56
CA GLN A 290 -10.98 19.97 23.64
C GLN A 290 -11.88 21.14 23.18
N GLY A 291 -12.16 21.26 21.89
CA GLY A 291 -13.03 22.30 21.36
C GLY A 291 -14.51 21.96 21.52
N LYS A 292 -15.39 22.96 21.34
CA LYS A 292 -16.84 22.76 21.41
C LYS A 292 -17.32 21.94 20.21
N MET A 293 -17.84 20.74 20.47
CA MET A 293 -18.48 19.90 19.46
C MET A 293 -19.97 20.24 19.35
N ASN A 294 -20.49 20.33 18.13
CA ASN A 294 -21.91 20.48 17.82
C ASN A 294 -22.31 19.57 16.65
N ASP A 295 -23.60 19.52 16.32
CA ASP A 295 -24.14 18.62 15.29
C ASP A 295 -23.52 18.87 13.90
N GLU A 296 -23.28 20.14 13.54
CA GLU A 296 -22.69 20.50 12.25
C GLU A 296 -21.24 19.99 12.13
N ILE A 297 -20.44 20.19 13.19
CA ILE A 297 -19.05 19.74 13.25
C ILE A 297 -19.01 18.21 13.21
N ALA A 298 -19.80 17.54 14.05
CA ALA A 298 -19.87 16.09 14.11
C ALA A 298 -20.26 15.48 12.76
N ARG A 299 -21.31 16.03 12.11
CA ARG A 299 -21.69 15.64 10.74
C ARG A 299 -20.55 15.84 9.76
N LYS A 300 -19.89 17.00 9.77
CA LYS A 300 -18.82 17.30 8.81
C LYS A 300 -17.61 16.40 8.99
N LEU A 301 -17.31 15.97 10.21
CA LEU A 301 -16.29 14.96 10.47
C LEU A 301 -16.67 13.63 9.84
N VAL A 302 -17.90 13.15 10.05
CA VAL A 302 -18.40 11.93 9.42
C VAL A 302 -18.38 12.02 7.88
N GLU A 303 -18.66 13.20 7.31
CA GLU A 303 -18.52 13.43 5.86
C GLU A 303 -17.08 13.29 5.36
N ILE A 304 -16.10 13.75 6.15
CA ILE A 304 -14.68 13.62 5.83
C ILE A 304 -14.25 12.15 5.91
N ASN A 305 -14.59 11.48 7.00
CA ASN A 305 -14.33 10.06 7.19
C ASN A 305 -15.41 9.44 8.08
N PRO A 306 -16.19 8.46 7.57
CA PRO A 306 -17.27 7.84 8.32
C PRO A 306 -16.80 7.10 9.57
N LYS A 307 -15.52 6.70 9.68
CA LYS A 307 -14.95 6.11 10.91
C LYS A 307 -15.05 7.04 12.12
N TYR A 308 -15.17 8.35 11.92
CA TYR A 308 -15.32 9.28 13.03
C TYR A 308 -16.64 9.11 13.78
N PHE A 309 -17.66 8.51 13.14
CA PHE A 309 -18.92 8.19 13.80
C PHE A 309 -18.71 7.37 15.10
N TYR A 310 -17.81 6.38 15.07
CA TYR A 310 -17.53 5.50 16.21
C TYR A 310 -16.94 6.23 17.43
N PHE A 311 -16.30 7.40 17.22
CA PHE A 311 -15.65 8.17 18.27
C PHE A 311 -16.49 9.35 18.78
N LEU A 312 -17.67 9.58 18.21
CA LEU A 312 -18.58 10.63 18.66
C LEU A 312 -19.31 10.21 19.93
N ASP A 313 -19.63 11.18 20.78
CA ASP A 313 -20.52 10.96 21.93
C ASP A 313 -21.87 10.41 21.48
N GLN A 314 -22.51 9.62 22.36
CA GLN A 314 -23.79 8.96 22.10
C GLN A 314 -24.87 9.92 21.57
N LYS A 315 -24.92 11.17 22.08
CA LYS A 315 -25.87 12.20 21.62
C LYS A 315 -25.79 12.46 20.11
N PHE A 316 -24.58 12.44 19.54
CA PHE A 316 -24.37 12.65 18.10
C PHE A 316 -24.56 11.35 17.32
N GLN A 317 -24.24 10.20 17.90
CA GLN A 317 -24.52 8.89 17.32
C GLN A 317 -26.03 8.60 17.22
N CYS A 318 -26.86 9.27 18.01
CA CYS A 318 -28.33 9.22 17.94
C CYS A 318 -28.93 10.31 17.04
N ASN A 319 -28.14 11.23 16.48
CA ASN A 319 -28.64 12.32 15.65
C ASN A 319 -29.01 11.82 14.24
N ASP A 320 -30.25 12.04 13.81
CA ASP A 320 -30.78 11.56 12.52
C ASP A 320 -29.91 11.98 11.34
N LEU A 321 -29.52 13.25 11.26
CA LEU A 321 -28.77 13.76 10.13
C LEU A 321 -27.37 13.14 10.07
N ILE A 322 -26.72 12.99 11.22
CA ILE A 322 -25.39 12.37 11.32
C ILE A 322 -25.44 10.89 10.96
N ILE A 323 -26.42 10.14 11.47
CA ILE A 323 -26.62 8.71 11.14
C ILE A 323 -26.81 8.54 9.63
N ARG A 324 -27.68 9.34 9.01
CA ARG A 324 -27.92 9.26 7.56
C ARG A 324 -26.66 9.56 6.75
N THR A 325 -25.91 10.60 7.13
CA THR A 325 -24.63 10.94 6.51
C THR A 325 -23.64 9.79 6.64
N ALA A 326 -23.57 9.17 7.82
CA ALA A 326 -22.71 8.02 8.10
C ALA A 326 -23.08 6.81 7.24
N LEU A 327 -24.35 6.42 7.23
CA LEU A 327 -24.86 5.26 6.49
C LEU A 327 -24.74 5.42 4.98
N TYR A 328 -24.93 6.64 4.47
CA TYR A 328 -24.74 6.92 3.04
C TYR A 328 -23.30 6.65 2.61
N LYS A 329 -22.31 6.97 3.45
CA LYS A 329 -20.88 6.78 3.16
C LYS A 329 -20.37 5.38 3.52
N CYS A 330 -20.86 4.80 4.61
CA CYS A 330 -20.38 3.54 5.15
C CYS A 330 -21.57 2.76 5.77
N PRO A 331 -22.28 1.96 4.94
CA PRO A 331 -23.45 1.20 5.39
C PRO A 331 -23.19 0.23 6.55
N SER A 332 -21.94 -0.22 6.77
CA SER A 332 -21.58 -1.09 7.89
C SER A 332 -21.77 -0.45 9.26
N ILE A 333 -21.89 0.87 9.34
CA ILE A 333 -22.21 1.58 10.60
C ILE A 333 -23.58 1.17 11.15
N LEU A 334 -24.46 0.63 10.30
CA LEU A 334 -25.79 0.16 10.72
C LEU A 334 -25.71 -0.82 11.91
N SER A 335 -24.73 -1.75 11.91
CA SER A 335 -24.59 -2.75 12.98
C SER A 335 -24.07 -2.18 14.30
N THR A 336 -23.53 -0.95 14.30
CA THR A 336 -23.01 -0.29 15.51
C THR A 336 -24.00 0.70 16.12
N LEU A 337 -25.12 0.98 15.45
CA LEU A 337 -26.17 1.83 16.01
C LEU A 337 -26.83 1.15 17.22
N HIS A 338 -27.52 1.93 18.06
CA HIS A 338 -28.37 1.38 19.10
C HIS A 338 -29.35 0.35 18.51
N PRO A 339 -29.61 -0.82 19.15
CA PRO A 339 -30.41 -1.90 18.57
C PRO A 339 -31.75 -1.47 17.96
N GLU A 340 -32.47 -0.56 18.62
CA GLU A 340 -33.74 -0.01 18.12
C GLU A 340 -33.59 0.78 16.80
N LEU A 341 -32.43 1.41 16.59
CA LEU A 341 -32.13 2.17 15.37
C LEU A 341 -31.62 1.29 14.23
N GLN A 342 -31.01 0.13 14.53
CA GLN A 342 -30.48 -0.78 13.50
C GLN A 342 -31.57 -1.28 12.55
N HIS A 343 -32.81 -1.40 13.05
CA HIS A 343 -33.94 -1.90 12.30
C HIS A 343 -34.90 -0.79 11.85
N TYR A 344 -34.53 0.47 12.05
CA TYR A 344 -35.38 1.59 11.69
C TYR A 344 -35.52 1.68 10.16
N PRO A 345 -36.74 1.62 9.59
CA PRO A 345 -36.94 1.48 8.14
C PRO A 345 -36.23 2.53 7.29
N LYS A 346 -36.13 3.76 7.81
CA LYS A 346 -35.44 4.87 7.12
C LYS A 346 -33.94 4.62 6.98
N TYR A 347 -33.30 4.03 7.99
CA TYR A 347 -31.86 3.73 7.99
C TYR A 347 -31.55 2.49 7.18
N LEU A 348 -32.38 1.45 7.29
CA LEU A 348 -32.31 0.27 6.43
C LEU A 348 -32.35 0.65 4.94
N LYS A 349 -33.28 1.55 4.56
CA LYS A 349 -33.39 2.03 3.18
C LYS A 349 -32.09 2.69 2.70
N ILE A 350 -31.49 3.59 3.48
CA ILE A 350 -30.26 4.29 3.09
C ILE A 350 -29.07 3.32 3.01
N ALA A 351 -28.96 2.41 3.98
CA ALA A 351 -27.90 1.41 4.00
C ALA A 351 -27.99 0.47 2.79
N LEU A 352 -29.19 -0.04 2.48
CA LEU A 352 -29.43 -0.94 1.34
C LEU A 352 -29.26 -0.26 -0.01
N GLN A 353 -29.57 1.03 -0.14
CA GLN A 353 -29.32 1.79 -1.36
C GLN A 353 -27.82 1.84 -1.72
N ASN A 354 -26.95 1.85 -0.70
CA ASN A 354 -25.50 1.95 -0.87
C ASN A 354 -24.77 0.59 -0.74
N LYS A 355 -25.41 -0.42 -0.18
CA LYS A 355 -24.90 -1.80 -0.09
C LYS A 355 -26.04 -2.82 0.02
N GLY A 356 -26.56 -3.25 -1.14
CA GLY A 356 -27.68 -4.20 -1.22
C GLY A 356 -27.45 -5.53 -0.48
N ALA A 357 -26.23 -6.07 -0.50
CA ALA A 357 -25.86 -7.31 0.18
C ALA A 357 -26.17 -7.34 1.70
N LEU A 358 -26.34 -6.18 2.36
CA LEU A 358 -26.75 -6.12 3.77
C LEU A 358 -28.15 -6.70 4.02
N PHE A 359 -28.98 -6.86 2.98
CA PHE A 359 -30.33 -7.41 3.12
C PHE A 359 -30.33 -8.80 3.76
N THR A 360 -29.33 -9.63 3.48
CA THR A 360 -29.23 -10.99 4.03
C THR A 360 -29.09 -10.97 5.55
N GLN A 361 -28.43 -9.95 6.09
CA GLN A 361 -28.15 -9.75 7.52
C GLN A 361 -29.34 -9.17 8.30
N ILE A 362 -30.37 -8.64 7.61
CA ILE A 362 -31.56 -8.10 8.26
C ILE A 362 -32.39 -9.26 8.86
N PRO A 363 -32.79 -9.20 10.15
CA PRO A 363 -33.66 -10.22 10.72
C PRO A 363 -34.98 -10.35 9.96
N THR A 364 -35.51 -11.57 9.85
CA THR A 364 -36.69 -11.90 9.03
C THR A 364 -37.89 -11.01 9.32
N GLN A 365 -38.16 -10.70 10.59
CA GLN A 365 -39.25 -9.84 11.04
C GLN A 365 -39.19 -8.39 10.52
N PHE A 366 -38.02 -7.90 10.11
CA PHE A 366 -37.84 -6.54 9.57
C PHE A 366 -37.67 -6.52 8.04
N LYS A 367 -37.58 -7.70 7.40
CA LYS A 367 -37.52 -7.79 5.95
C LYS A 367 -38.88 -7.45 5.37
N THR A 368 -38.90 -6.50 4.44
CA THR A 368 -40.10 -6.12 3.70
C THR A 368 -39.82 -6.20 2.21
N ARG A 369 -40.89 -6.36 1.42
CA ARG A 369 -40.79 -6.36 -0.05
C ARG A 369 -40.15 -5.08 -0.57
N THR A 370 -40.44 -3.93 0.02
CA THR A 370 -39.87 -2.64 -0.40
C THR A 370 -38.37 -2.58 -0.16
N LEU A 371 -37.89 -3.06 1.00
CA LEU A 371 -36.46 -3.15 1.29
C LEU A 371 -35.75 -4.15 0.36
N LEU A 372 -36.40 -5.27 0.03
CA LEU A 372 -35.88 -6.24 -0.93
C LEU A 372 -35.72 -5.63 -2.34
N GLU A 373 -36.74 -4.91 -2.83
CA GLU A 373 -36.66 -4.22 -4.12
C GLU A 373 -35.55 -3.16 -4.14
N ILE A 374 -35.31 -2.46 -3.01
CA ILE A 374 -34.19 -1.52 -2.86
C ILE A 374 -32.85 -2.26 -2.91
N ALA A 375 -32.73 -3.36 -2.17
CA ALA A 375 -31.52 -4.17 -2.11
C ALA A 375 -31.15 -4.72 -3.48
N LEU A 376 -32.12 -5.30 -4.22
CA LEU A 376 -31.91 -5.82 -5.57
C LEU A 376 -31.54 -4.74 -6.59
N LYS A 377 -32.04 -3.52 -6.42
CA LYS A 377 -31.63 -2.37 -7.26
C LYS A 377 -30.21 -1.88 -6.96
N SER A 378 -29.70 -2.13 -5.76
CA SER A 378 -28.31 -1.80 -5.39
C SER A 378 -27.36 -2.94 -5.79
N ASP A 379 -27.76 -4.18 -5.54
CA ASP A 379 -26.98 -5.38 -5.78
C ASP A 379 -27.89 -6.53 -6.23
N GLY A 380 -27.80 -6.88 -7.52
CA GLY A 380 -28.60 -7.95 -8.10
C GLY A 380 -28.29 -9.34 -7.53
N ASN A 381 -27.12 -9.53 -6.92
CA ASN A 381 -26.70 -10.81 -6.35
C ASN A 381 -27.51 -11.22 -5.12
N VAL A 382 -28.20 -10.26 -4.47
CA VAL A 382 -29.16 -10.54 -3.39
C VAL A 382 -30.22 -11.57 -3.81
N TYR A 383 -30.50 -11.70 -5.11
CA TYR A 383 -31.44 -12.70 -5.64
C TYR A 383 -31.02 -14.15 -5.32
N LEU A 384 -29.72 -14.45 -5.26
CA LEU A 384 -29.20 -15.79 -5.01
C LEU A 384 -29.59 -16.31 -3.62
N ASP A 385 -29.65 -15.42 -2.64
CA ASP A 385 -29.94 -15.74 -1.24
C ASP A 385 -31.44 -15.74 -0.91
N LEU A 386 -32.30 -15.48 -1.90
CA LEU A 386 -33.75 -15.45 -1.68
C LEU A 386 -34.31 -16.85 -1.42
N GLU A 387 -35.26 -16.90 -0.50
CA GLU A 387 -36.11 -18.07 -0.29
C GLU A 387 -36.85 -18.45 -1.58
N LYS A 388 -37.16 -19.74 -1.73
CA LYS A 388 -37.79 -20.29 -2.95
C LYS A 388 -39.04 -19.52 -3.37
N GLN A 389 -39.86 -19.08 -2.42
CA GLN A 389 -41.08 -18.31 -2.69
C GLN A 389 -40.81 -16.98 -3.43
N TYR A 390 -39.79 -16.22 -3.02
CA TYR A 390 -39.44 -14.95 -3.65
C TYR A 390 -38.73 -15.14 -5.00
N LYS A 391 -38.02 -16.26 -5.17
CA LYS A 391 -37.43 -16.63 -6.48
C LYS A 391 -38.47 -16.89 -7.56
N GLN A 392 -39.74 -17.12 -7.19
CA GLN A 392 -40.85 -17.25 -8.14
C GLN A 392 -41.51 -15.91 -8.50
N ASP A 393 -41.03 -14.77 -7.99
CA ASP A 393 -41.57 -13.45 -8.33
C ASP A 393 -40.89 -12.87 -9.59
N LYS A 394 -41.66 -12.73 -10.66
CA LYS A 394 -41.18 -12.19 -11.95
C LYS A 394 -40.59 -10.78 -11.80
N LYS A 395 -41.21 -9.92 -10.99
CA LYS A 395 -40.77 -8.52 -10.82
C LYS A 395 -39.41 -8.48 -10.12
N LEU A 396 -39.20 -9.32 -9.10
CA LEU A 396 -37.92 -9.41 -8.41
C LEU A 396 -36.81 -9.97 -9.32
N ALA A 397 -37.12 -11.02 -10.09
CA ALA A 397 -36.20 -11.57 -11.08
C ALA A 397 -35.80 -10.53 -12.15
N PHE A 398 -36.77 -9.74 -12.63
CA PHE A 398 -36.51 -8.66 -13.58
C PHE A 398 -35.63 -7.55 -12.99
N ILE A 399 -35.89 -7.11 -11.76
CA ILE A 399 -35.05 -6.12 -11.07
C ILE A 399 -33.61 -6.66 -10.92
N ALA A 400 -33.47 -7.91 -10.48
CA ALA A 400 -32.17 -8.56 -10.28
C ALA A 400 -31.34 -8.59 -11.57
N VAL A 401 -31.93 -9.07 -12.67
CA VAL A 401 -31.27 -9.14 -13.99
C VAL A 401 -30.94 -7.76 -14.54
N LYS A 402 -31.83 -6.78 -14.35
CA LYS A 402 -31.55 -5.41 -14.79
C LYS A 402 -30.34 -4.81 -14.07
N GLN A 403 -30.13 -5.16 -12.80
CA GLN A 403 -29.00 -4.68 -12.00
C GLN A 403 -27.72 -5.50 -12.23
N CYS A 404 -27.84 -6.82 -12.31
CA CYS A 404 -26.74 -7.75 -12.56
C CYS A 404 -27.18 -8.72 -13.67
N PRO A 405 -26.86 -8.43 -14.95
CA PRO A 405 -27.30 -9.23 -16.08
C PRO A 405 -26.95 -10.72 -15.96
N ASP A 406 -25.76 -11.02 -15.41
CA ASP A 406 -25.27 -12.38 -15.23
C ASP A 406 -26.15 -13.23 -14.29
N MET A 407 -27.02 -12.60 -13.49
CA MET A 407 -28.05 -13.28 -12.70
C MET A 407 -29.02 -14.11 -13.54
N PHE A 408 -29.11 -13.84 -14.84
CA PHE A 408 -30.00 -14.57 -15.76
C PHE A 408 -29.83 -16.09 -15.66
N SER A 409 -28.59 -16.59 -15.55
CA SER A 409 -28.29 -18.03 -15.48
C SER A 409 -28.78 -18.69 -14.19
N ALA A 410 -28.92 -17.91 -13.11
CA ALA A 410 -29.39 -18.38 -11.81
C ALA A 410 -30.93 -18.31 -11.66
N LEU A 411 -31.63 -17.69 -12.61
CA LEU A 411 -33.09 -17.61 -12.57
C LEU A 411 -33.74 -18.99 -12.83
N PRO A 412 -34.93 -19.26 -12.28
CA PRO A 412 -35.74 -20.41 -12.68
C PRO A 412 -36.02 -20.43 -14.19
N ASN A 413 -36.14 -21.65 -14.77
CA ASN A 413 -36.37 -21.85 -16.20
C ASN A 413 -37.53 -21.04 -16.79
N GLN A 414 -38.61 -20.83 -16.04
CA GLN A 414 -39.75 -20.03 -16.48
C GLN A 414 -39.36 -18.56 -16.80
N PHE A 415 -38.39 -18.01 -16.09
CA PHE A 415 -37.92 -16.64 -16.28
C PHE A 415 -36.80 -16.54 -17.30
N GLN A 416 -35.95 -17.56 -17.41
CA GLN A 416 -35.02 -17.69 -18.52
C GLN A 416 -35.74 -17.80 -19.87
N ASN A 417 -36.99 -18.26 -19.86
CA ASN A 417 -37.86 -18.31 -21.03
C ASN A 417 -38.73 -17.05 -21.21
N ASN A 418 -38.66 -16.07 -20.31
CA ASN A 418 -39.48 -14.87 -20.40
C ASN A 418 -38.84 -13.83 -21.31
N LYS A 419 -39.56 -13.38 -22.35
CA LYS A 419 -39.05 -12.44 -23.36
C LYS A 419 -38.53 -11.13 -22.74
N GLU A 420 -39.24 -10.54 -21.78
CA GLU A 420 -38.84 -9.26 -21.17
C GLU A 420 -37.53 -9.41 -20.38
N ILE A 421 -37.37 -10.51 -19.65
CA ILE A 421 -36.16 -10.80 -18.86
C ILE A 421 -34.98 -11.12 -19.77
N ILE A 422 -35.19 -11.91 -20.84
CA ILE A 422 -34.17 -12.17 -21.86
C ILE A 422 -33.66 -10.84 -22.44
N TRP A 423 -34.57 -9.94 -22.86
CA TRP A 423 -34.18 -8.65 -23.41
C TRP A 423 -33.46 -7.75 -22.40
N ALA A 424 -33.89 -7.75 -21.14
CA ALA A 424 -33.20 -7.01 -20.08
C ALA A 424 -31.77 -7.53 -19.87
N ALA A 425 -31.60 -8.86 -19.83
CA ALA A 425 -30.31 -9.51 -19.68
C ALA A 425 -29.39 -9.19 -20.86
N LEU A 426 -29.85 -9.40 -22.10
CA LEU A 426 -29.09 -9.17 -23.32
C LEU A 426 -28.66 -7.71 -23.49
N LYS A 427 -29.52 -6.75 -23.11
CA LYS A 427 -29.19 -5.32 -23.15
C LYS A 427 -28.10 -4.94 -22.15
N GLY A 428 -28.04 -5.63 -21.01
CA GLY A 428 -27.01 -5.40 -19.99
C GLY A 428 -25.71 -6.14 -20.29
N ASN A 429 -25.78 -7.37 -20.79
CA ASN A 429 -24.63 -8.17 -21.19
C ASN A 429 -24.97 -9.06 -22.42
N PRO A 430 -24.52 -8.69 -23.63
CA PRO A 430 -24.76 -9.48 -24.85
C PRO A 430 -24.21 -10.91 -24.81
N ASN A 431 -23.19 -11.19 -23.99
CA ASN A 431 -22.62 -12.54 -23.87
C ASN A 431 -23.63 -13.58 -23.34
N ILE A 432 -24.70 -13.13 -22.67
CA ILE A 432 -25.77 -14.00 -22.16
C ILE A 432 -26.45 -14.77 -23.30
N TYR A 433 -26.36 -14.29 -24.54
CA TYR A 433 -26.81 -15.02 -25.72
C TYR A 433 -26.39 -16.50 -25.73
N LYS A 434 -25.15 -16.80 -25.34
CA LYS A 434 -24.61 -18.18 -25.30
C LYS A 434 -25.36 -19.09 -24.32
N ASN A 435 -25.98 -18.51 -23.30
CA ASN A 435 -26.71 -19.22 -22.25
C ASN A 435 -28.22 -19.33 -22.55
N LEU A 436 -28.72 -18.70 -23.62
CA LEU A 436 -30.13 -18.78 -23.98
C LEU A 436 -30.50 -20.16 -24.49
N ALA A 437 -31.75 -20.59 -24.26
CA ALA A 437 -32.28 -21.79 -24.88
C ALA A 437 -32.20 -21.70 -26.42
N LEU A 438 -31.96 -22.84 -27.10
CA LEU A 438 -31.74 -22.91 -28.54
C LEU A 438 -32.81 -22.22 -29.40
N LYS A 439 -34.08 -22.21 -28.96
CA LYS A 439 -35.17 -21.50 -29.66
C LYS A 439 -34.95 -19.98 -29.73
N TYR A 440 -34.31 -19.38 -28.73
CA TYR A 440 -33.99 -17.95 -28.70
C TYR A 440 -32.68 -17.63 -29.41
N GLN A 441 -31.72 -18.56 -29.41
CA GLN A 441 -30.51 -18.46 -30.25
C GLN A 441 -30.81 -18.55 -31.75
N LYS A 442 -32.00 -19.03 -32.13
CA LYS A 442 -32.49 -19.04 -33.52
C LYS A 442 -33.44 -17.89 -33.83
N ASN A 443 -33.75 -17.04 -32.85
CA ASN A 443 -34.67 -15.93 -33.06
C ASN A 443 -33.93 -14.80 -33.82
N LEU A 444 -34.47 -14.43 -34.99
CA LEU A 444 -33.83 -13.45 -35.87
C LEU A 444 -33.63 -12.10 -35.20
N GLU A 445 -34.64 -11.56 -34.50
CA GLU A 445 -34.54 -10.26 -33.83
C GLU A 445 -33.44 -10.25 -32.75
N ILE A 446 -33.33 -11.32 -31.97
CA ILE A 446 -32.26 -11.48 -30.97
C ILE A 446 -30.90 -11.57 -31.65
N CYS A 447 -30.75 -12.42 -32.67
CA CYS A 447 -29.48 -12.56 -33.37
C CYS A 447 -29.04 -11.23 -33.97
N GLU A 448 -29.95 -10.55 -34.68
CA GLU A 448 -29.75 -9.23 -35.25
C GLU A 448 -29.31 -8.20 -34.21
N TYR A 449 -29.94 -8.17 -33.04
CA TYR A 449 -29.49 -7.31 -31.97
C TYR A 449 -28.09 -7.70 -31.47
N ILE A 450 -27.85 -8.99 -31.22
CA ILE A 450 -26.65 -9.44 -30.56
C ILE A 450 -25.41 -9.28 -31.42
N TYR A 451 -25.44 -9.63 -32.70
CA TYR A 451 -24.26 -9.43 -33.55
C TYR A 451 -24.02 -7.95 -33.88
N THR A 452 -25.01 -7.06 -33.77
CA THR A 452 -24.76 -5.61 -33.89
C THR A 452 -24.10 -5.03 -32.64
N GLN A 453 -24.31 -5.63 -31.46
CA GLN A 453 -23.67 -5.20 -30.21
C GLN A 453 -22.30 -5.86 -29.99
N LEU A 454 -22.18 -7.16 -30.29
CA LEU A 454 -20.99 -7.97 -30.08
C LEU A 454 -20.66 -8.77 -31.37
N PRO A 455 -20.05 -8.16 -32.39
CA PRO A 455 -19.89 -8.77 -33.72
C PRO A 455 -19.25 -10.17 -33.73
N ARG A 456 -18.21 -10.40 -32.91
CA ARG A 456 -17.53 -11.71 -32.85
C ARG A 456 -18.40 -12.89 -32.42
N ILE A 457 -19.57 -12.62 -31.84
CA ILE A 457 -20.53 -13.67 -31.50
C ILE A 457 -21.03 -14.44 -32.73
N ILE A 458 -20.93 -13.85 -33.93
CA ILE A 458 -21.35 -14.45 -35.21
C ILE A 458 -20.70 -15.82 -35.41
N GLU A 459 -19.46 -16.02 -34.96
CA GLU A 459 -18.75 -17.30 -35.00
C GLU A 459 -19.59 -18.45 -34.39
N PHE A 460 -20.35 -18.15 -33.33
CA PHE A 460 -21.16 -19.11 -32.58
C PHE A 460 -22.64 -19.08 -32.99
N MET A 461 -23.04 -18.25 -33.95
CA MET A 461 -24.44 -18.10 -34.36
C MET A 461 -24.83 -19.05 -35.49
N PRO A 462 -26.09 -19.52 -35.54
CA PRO A 462 -26.58 -20.24 -36.70
C PRO A 462 -26.53 -19.35 -37.95
N LYS A 463 -25.84 -19.80 -39.01
CA LYS A 463 -25.71 -19.06 -40.29
C LYS A 463 -27.04 -18.60 -40.88
N LYS A 464 -28.14 -19.32 -40.61
CA LYS A 464 -29.50 -18.97 -41.03
C LYS A 464 -30.02 -17.64 -40.41
N CYS A 465 -29.38 -17.12 -39.36
CA CYS A 465 -29.76 -15.85 -38.73
C CYS A 465 -29.09 -14.64 -39.39
N LEU A 466 -28.14 -14.86 -40.31
CA LEU A 466 -27.38 -13.82 -41.01
C LEU A 466 -28.09 -13.48 -42.33
N THR A 467 -29.32 -12.97 -42.21
CA THR A 467 -30.19 -12.66 -43.35
C THR A 467 -30.28 -11.16 -43.65
N ASN A 468 -30.08 -10.30 -42.65
CA ASN A 468 -30.25 -8.86 -42.77
C ASN A 468 -28.92 -8.19 -43.17
N GLN A 469 -28.74 -7.97 -44.48
CA GLN A 469 -27.50 -7.39 -45.04
C GLN A 469 -27.12 -6.06 -44.40
N ALA A 470 -28.08 -5.15 -44.18
CA ALA A 470 -27.81 -3.85 -43.59
C ALA A 470 -27.23 -3.96 -42.17
N LYS A 471 -27.81 -4.82 -41.32
CA LYS A 471 -27.30 -5.04 -39.96
C LYS A 471 -25.98 -5.80 -39.95
N ILE A 472 -25.79 -6.74 -40.86
CA ILE A 472 -24.52 -7.46 -41.02
C ILE A 472 -23.42 -6.47 -41.39
N PHE A 473 -23.69 -5.56 -42.32
CA PHE A 473 -22.75 -4.50 -42.68
C PHE A 473 -22.42 -3.59 -41.50
N GLN A 474 -23.41 -3.21 -40.68
CA GLN A 474 -23.16 -2.47 -39.42
C GLN A 474 -22.24 -3.23 -38.45
N ALA A 475 -22.35 -4.56 -38.37
CA ALA A 475 -21.47 -5.38 -37.54
C ALA A 475 -20.04 -5.43 -38.12
N ILE A 476 -19.91 -5.56 -39.44
CA ILE A 476 -18.63 -5.54 -40.15
C ILE A 476 -17.92 -4.19 -39.97
N GLN A 477 -18.67 -3.08 -39.99
CA GLN A 477 -18.12 -1.75 -39.73
C GLN A 477 -17.47 -1.63 -38.35
N LYS A 478 -17.93 -2.42 -37.36
CA LYS A 478 -17.35 -2.46 -36.01
C LYS A 478 -16.18 -3.43 -35.89
N ASP A 479 -16.26 -4.59 -36.56
CA ASP A 479 -15.20 -5.60 -36.54
C ASP A 479 -15.10 -6.26 -37.93
N PRO A 480 -14.22 -5.76 -38.81
CA PRO A 480 -14.06 -6.27 -40.16
C PRO A 480 -13.64 -7.75 -40.24
N ASP A 481 -12.99 -8.28 -39.18
CA ASP A 481 -12.52 -9.67 -39.14
C ASP A 481 -13.63 -10.70 -38.97
N ILE A 482 -14.86 -10.27 -38.69
CA ILE A 482 -16.01 -11.19 -38.63
C ILE A 482 -16.37 -11.74 -40.02
N TRP A 483 -15.86 -11.13 -41.09
CA TRP A 483 -16.10 -11.52 -42.48
C TRP A 483 -15.89 -13.01 -42.71
N GLN A 484 -14.85 -13.61 -42.11
CA GLN A 484 -14.55 -15.04 -42.23
C GLN A 484 -15.66 -15.97 -41.73
N TYR A 485 -16.48 -15.51 -40.79
CA TYR A 485 -17.56 -16.30 -40.20
C TYR A 485 -18.89 -16.15 -40.96
N LEU A 486 -18.96 -15.21 -41.90
CA LEU A 486 -20.17 -14.97 -42.70
C LEU A 486 -20.45 -16.10 -43.70
N PRO A 487 -21.70 -16.27 -44.16
CA PRO A 487 -22.02 -17.18 -45.25
C PRO A 487 -21.29 -16.78 -46.54
N LYS A 488 -20.84 -17.77 -47.33
CA LYS A 488 -20.11 -17.55 -48.59
C LYS A 488 -20.77 -16.54 -49.53
N LYS A 489 -22.11 -16.57 -49.62
CA LYS A 489 -22.89 -15.62 -50.43
C LYS A 489 -22.67 -14.16 -50.04
N ILE A 490 -22.50 -13.88 -48.74
CA ILE A 490 -22.25 -12.53 -48.22
C ILE A 490 -20.76 -12.17 -48.36
N GLN A 491 -19.86 -13.14 -48.19
CA GLN A 491 -18.42 -12.93 -48.40
C GLN A 491 -18.08 -12.52 -49.84
N GLN A 492 -18.87 -12.98 -50.81
CA GLN A 492 -18.73 -12.66 -52.23
C GLN A 492 -19.32 -11.30 -52.62
N ASP A 493 -19.99 -10.60 -51.70
CA ASP A 493 -20.50 -9.26 -51.94
C ASP A 493 -19.33 -8.27 -52.12
N HIS A 494 -19.29 -7.60 -53.27
CA HIS A 494 -18.19 -6.71 -53.65
C HIS A 494 -18.04 -5.53 -52.69
N GLU A 495 -19.13 -4.94 -52.22
CA GLU A 495 -19.10 -3.78 -51.33
C GLU A 495 -18.55 -4.18 -49.95
N ILE A 496 -19.04 -5.29 -49.41
CA ILE A 496 -18.58 -5.85 -48.13
C ILE A 496 -17.11 -6.23 -48.20
N LYS A 497 -16.71 -6.96 -49.25
CA LYS A 497 -15.33 -7.41 -49.44
C LYS A 497 -14.37 -6.22 -49.54
N ASN A 498 -14.70 -5.20 -50.34
CA ASN A 498 -13.88 -4.00 -50.49
C ASN A 498 -13.80 -3.19 -49.19
N TYR A 499 -14.92 -3.09 -48.44
CA TYR A 499 -14.91 -2.43 -47.14
C TYR A 499 -13.95 -3.12 -46.16
N CYS A 500 -14.02 -4.44 -46.03
CA CYS A 500 -13.13 -5.20 -45.16
C CYS A 500 -11.65 -5.09 -45.57
N LEU A 501 -11.37 -5.06 -46.88
CA LEU A 501 -10.01 -4.84 -47.41
C LEU A 501 -9.44 -3.48 -47.01
N ASN A 502 -10.21 -2.41 -47.23
CA ASN A 502 -9.81 -1.04 -46.89
C ASN A 502 -9.55 -0.85 -45.38
N HIS A 503 -10.16 -1.69 -44.54
CA HIS A 503 -9.99 -1.67 -43.09
C HIS A 503 -9.10 -2.81 -42.57
N SER A 504 -8.22 -3.34 -43.44
CA SER A 504 -7.16 -4.27 -43.05
C SER A 504 -7.64 -5.58 -42.41
N ALA A 505 -8.85 -6.06 -42.72
CA ALA A 505 -9.36 -7.32 -42.17
C ALA A 505 -8.39 -8.46 -42.51
N LYS A 506 -7.67 -8.96 -41.50
CA LYS A 506 -6.62 -9.97 -41.64
C LYS A 506 -7.15 -11.20 -42.36
N SER A 507 -8.35 -11.62 -41.99
CA SER A 507 -9.03 -12.77 -42.60
C SER A 507 -9.26 -12.66 -44.11
N VAL A 508 -9.55 -11.47 -44.63
CA VAL A 508 -9.73 -11.24 -46.08
C VAL A 508 -8.38 -11.26 -46.80
N VAL A 509 -7.36 -10.65 -46.18
CA VAL A 509 -6.00 -10.62 -46.72
C VAL A 509 -5.40 -12.03 -46.82
N GLU A 510 -5.62 -12.88 -45.80
CA GLU A 510 -5.15 -14.27 -45.76
C GLU A 510 -5.83 -15.15 -46.82
N GLN A 511 -7.13 -14.98 -47.07
CA GLN A 511 -7.80 -15.72 -48.16
C GLN A 511 -7.30 -15.30 -49.55
N LEU A 512 -7.04 -14.00 -49.76
CA LEU A 512 -6.53 -13.52 -51.05
C LEU A 512 -5.06 -13.92 -51.31
N THR A 513 -4.25 -14.13 -50.27
CA THR A 513 -2.91 -14.70 -50.44
C THR A 513 -2.92 -16.14 -50.96
N ILE A 514 -4.02 -16.88 -50.80
CA ILE A 514 -4.17 -18.26 -51.27
C ILE A 514 -4.61 -18.29 -52.75
N ASP A 515 -5.43 -17.32 -53.19
CA ASP A 515 -5.86 -17.16 -54.59
C ASP A 515 -4.85 -16.33 -55.41
N LEU A 516 -3.68 -16.89 -55.68
CA LEU A 516 -2.66 -16.32 -56.58
C LEU A 516 -3.18 -16.05 -58.02
N SER A 517 -4.34 -16.59 -58.39
CA SER A 517 -4.98 -16.42 -59.70
C SER A 517 -5.83 -15.14 -59.83
N TYR A 518 -6.10 -14.44 -58.73
CA TYR A 518 -6.86 -13.18 -58.72
C TYR A 518 -6.23 -12.15 -57.77
N ALA A 519 -4.94 -11.85 -57.97
CA ALA A 519 -4.35 -10.60 -57.48
C ALA A 519 -5.05 -9.42 -58.18
N ASN A 520 -6.23 -9.06 -57.68
CA ASN A 520 -6.93 -7.88 -58.14
C ASN A 520 -6.03 -6.67 -57.84
N LEU A 521 -5.85 -5.79 -58.83
CA LEU A 521 -4.99 -4.62 -58.77
C LEU A 521 -5.16 -3.84 -57.45
N GLU A 522 -6.39 -3.74 -56.95
CA GLU A 522 -6.72 -3.08 -55.68
C GLU A 522 -6.05 -3.71 -54.45
N TRP A 523 -5.89 -5.04 -54.38
CA TRP A 523 -5.20 -5.73 -53.29
C TRP A 523 -3.69 -5.47 -53.33
N VAL A 524 -3.10 -5.46 -54.53
CA VAL A 524 -1.67 -5.19 -54.71
C VAL A 524 -1.36 -3.75 -54.33
N LEU A 525 -2.17 -2.79 -54.79
CA LEU A 525 -2.04 -1.37 -54.44
C LEU A 525 -2.20 -1.13 -52.94
N TYR A 526 -3.14 -1.82 -52.28
CA TYR A 526 -3.34 -1.75 -50.83
C TYR A 526 -2.13 -2.28 -50.04
N LYS A 527 -1.61 -3.46 -50.37
CA LYS A 527 -0.43 -4.01 -49.68
C LYS A 527 0.80 -3.13 -49.89
N MET A 528 0.99 -2.56 -51.08
CA MET A 528 2.11 -1.65 -51.36
C MET A 528 2.05 -0.37 -50.53
N GLN A 529 0.85 0.16 -50.23
CA GLN A 529 0.70 1.33 -49.35
C GLN A 529 1.09 1.08 -47.88
N HIS A 530 1.16 -0.18 -47.46
CA HIS A 530 1.33 -0.53 -46.04
C HIS A 530 2.50 -1.48 -45.74
N LEU A 531 3.12 -2.12 -46.74
CA LEU A 531 4.22 -3.08 -46.60
C LEU A 531 5.18 -3.00 -47.82
N GLU A 532 6.49 -3.10 -47.59
CA GLU A 532 7.52 -3.22 -48.63
C GLU A 532 7.56 -4.63 -49.22
N ILE A 533 6.58 -4.96 -50.07
CA ILE A 533 6.48 -6.29 -50.70
C ILE A 533 6.82 -6.30 -52.20
N TYR A 534 7.15 -5.15 -52.77
CA TYR A 534 7.32 -5.00 -54.22
C TYR A 534 8.40 -5.92 -54.81
N PRO A 535 9.60 -6.08 -54.21
CA PRO A 535 10.63 -6.98 -54.75
C PRO A 535 10.16 -8.44 -54.87
N ASP A 536 9.28 -8.86 -53.97
CA ASP A 536 8.78 -10.22 -53.85
C ASP A 536 7.52 -10.49 -54.70
N LEU A 537 7.01 -9.48 -55.41
CA LEU A 537 5.85 -9.66 -56.29
C LEU A 537 6.18 -10.55 -57.50
N PRO A 538 5.25 -11.45 -57.90
CA PRO A 538 5.34 -12.18 -59.17
C PRO A 538 5.58 -11.24 -60.36
N LEU A 539 6.37 -11.71 -61.34
CA LEU A 539 6.80 -10.90 -62.50
C LEU A 539 5.63 -10.23 -63.22
N PHE A 540 4.54 -10.97 -63.49
CA PHE A 540 3.37 -10.47 -64.21
C PHE A 540 2.67 -9.29 -63.50
N LEU A 541 2.80 -9.16 -62.18
CA LEU A 541 2.26 -8.01 -61.42
C LEU A 541 3.22 -6.82 -61.45
N ARG A 542 4.53 -7.08 -61.38
CA ARG A 542 5.56 -6.04 -61.55
C ARG A 542 5.59 -5.49 -62.98
N GLU A 543 5.07 -6.21 -63.95
CA GLU A 543 4.93 -5.73 -65.34
C GLU A 543 3.75 -4.75 -65.52
N ASP A 544 2.84 -4.63 -64.55
CA ASP A 544 1.81 -3.58 -64.57
C ASP A 544 2.44 -2.22 -64.21
N ALA A 545 2.46 -1.32 -65.19
CA ALA A 545 3.01 0.02 -65.03
C ALA A 545 2.42 0.80 -63.83
N ARG A 546 1.15 0.59 -63.46
CA ARG A 546 0.53 1.34 -62.35
C ARG A 546 1.09 0.89 -61.01
N ILE A 547 1.26 -0.42 -60.83
CA ILE A 547 1.86 -1.04 -59.64
C ILE A 547 3.29 -0.51 -59.49
N SER A 548 4.11 -0.69 -60.52
CA SER A 548 5.54 -0.34 -60.47
C SER A 548 5.78 1.16 -60.31
N LEU A 549 4.93 2.02 -60.91
CA LEU A 549 5.01 3.46 -60.69
C LEU A 549 4.70 3.85 -59.24
N LEU A 550 3.68 3.22 -58.63
CA LEU A 550 3.30 3.49 -57.24
C LEU A 550 4.41 3.04 -56.28
N ALA A 551 5.01 1.86 -56.52
CA ALA A 551 6.13 1.34 -55.72
C ALA A 551 7.28 2.36 -55.66
N ILE A 552 7.68 2.85 -56.83
CA ILE A 552 8.79 3.80 -56.98
C ILE A 552 8.47 5.16 -56.37
N GLN A 553 7.20 5.58 -56.39
CA GLN A 553 6.79 6.82 -55.74
C GLN A 553 6.91 6.75 -54.21
N GLN A 554 6.62 5.59 -53.63
CA GLN A 554 6.70 5.32 -52.20
C GLN A 554 8.15 5.15 -51.75
N ASP A 555 8.90 4.29 -52.44
CA ASP A 555 10.32 4.06 -52.21
C ASP A 555 11.03 3.87 -53.56
N PHE A 556 12.05 4.69 -53.79
CA PHE A 556 12.76 4.71 -55.07
C PHE A 556 13.63 3.50 -55.29
N ASP A 557 14.09 2.82 -54.24
CA ASP A 557 14.97 1.67 -54.39
C ASP A 557 14.27 0.51 -55.11
N ASN A 558 12.93 0.54 -55.16
CA ASN A 558 12.13 -0.36 -56.00
C ASN A 558 12.46 -0.30 -57.50
N ILE A 559 13.15 0.74 -57.98
CA ILE A 559 13.61 0.82 -59.37
C ILE A 559 14.59 -0.30 -59.73
N TYR A 560 15.37 -0.80 -58.77
CA TYR A 560 16.30 -1.91 -58.98
C TYR A 560 15.58 -3.26 -59.19
N HIS A 561 14.29 -3.33 -58.87
CA HIS A 561 13.46 -4.53 -59.01
C HIS A 561 12.49 -4.44 -60.20
N LEU A 562 12.64 -3.42 -61.06
CA LEU A 562 11.76 -3.20 -62.20
C LEU A 562 11.95 -4.28 -63.28
N PRO A 563 10.87 -4.83 -63.86
CA PRO A 563 11.01 -5.76 -64.98
C PRO A 563 11.60 -5.09 -66.21
N VAL A 564 12.42 -5.85 -66.95
CA VAL A 564 13.06 -5.39 -68.20
C VAL A 564 12.03 -4.88 -69.21
N ALA A 565 10.85 -5.49 -69.27
CA ALA A 565 9.76 -5.08 -70.16
C ALA A 565 9.31 -3.62 -69.91
N LEU A 566 9.27 -3.18 -68.65
CA LEU A 566 8.93 -1.80 -68.30
C LEU A 566 10.12 -0.85 -68.45
N MET A 567 11.35 -1.31 -68.20
CA MET A 567 12.56 -0.50 -68.46
C MET A 567 12.70 -0.14 -69.95
N LYS A 568 12.27 -1.03 -70.84
CA LYS A 568 12.22 -0.79 -72.29
C LYS A 568 11.03 0.06 -72.74
N ASN A 569 10.06 0.32 -71.86
CA ASN A 569 8.90 1.13 -72.21
C ASN A 569 9.23 2.62 -72.01
N GLU A 570 9.52 3.31 -73.13
CA GLU A 570 9.92 4.72 -73.13
C GLU A 570 8.90 5.64 -72.45
N SER A 571 7.60 5.41 -72.67
CA SER A 571 6.54 6.23 -72.07
C SER A 571 6.49 6.08 -70.54
N PHE A 572 6.78 4.87 -70.05
CA PHE A 572 6.84 4.58 -68.63
C PHE A 572 8.10 5.18 -67.98
N MET A 573 9.26 4.97 -68.59
CA MET A 573 10.53 5.51 -68.10
C MET A 573 10.53 7.05 -68.11
N GLU A 574 9.88 7.69 -69.08
CA GLU A 574 9.74 9.15 -69.10
C GLU A 574 8.94 9.66 -67.88
N LYS A 575 7.92 8.92 -67.42
CA LYS A 575 7.20 9.27 -66.17
C LYS A 575 8.10 9.13 -64.94
N ILE A 576 8.96 8.10 -64.89
CA ILE A 576 9.96 7.94 -63.82
C ILE A 576 10.97 9.08 -63.84
N TYR A 577 11.49 9.45 -65.01
CA TYR A 577 12.42 10.58 -65.15
C TYR A 577 11.79 11.90 -64.71
N GLN A 578 10.51 12.13 -65.03
CA GLN A 578 9.77 13.29 -64.54
C GLN A 578 9.59 13.28 -63.02
N LEU A 579 9.33 12.13 -62.41
CA LEU A 579 9.27 11.99 -60.95
C LEU A 579 10.63 12.29 -60.31
N PHE A 580 11.71 11.73 -60.85
CA PHE A 580 13.06 11.93 -60.34
C PHE A 580 13.51 13.39 -60.50
N ARG A 581 13.21 14.03 -61.63
CA ARG A 581 13.47 15.46 -61.88
C ARG A 581 12.78 16.37 -60.87
N LYS A 582 11.58 15.99 -60.38
CA LYS A 582 10.87 16.73 -59.34
C LYS A 582 11.50 16.59 -57.95
N LYS A 583 12.02 15.40 -57.59
CA LYS A 583 12.62 15.17 -56.27
C LYS A 583 14.11 15.52 -56.19
N CYS A 584 14.90 15.25 -57.23
CA CYS A 584 16.36 15.45 -57.25
C CYS A 584 16.78 16.32 -58.44
N LYS A 585 16.87 17.64 -58.24
CA LYS A 585 17.10 18.63 -59.32
C LYS A 585 18.44 18.47 -60.06
N GLN A 586 19.50 18.01 -59.40
CA GLN A 586 20.86 17.98 -59.97
C GLN A 586 21.31 16.59 -60.45
N GLU A 587 20.79 15.50 -59.86
CA GLU A 587 21.31 14.14 -60.08
C GLU A 587 20.52 13.34 -61.14
N TRP A 588 19.36 13.82 -61.57
CA TRP A 588 18.47 13.09 -62.48
C TRP A 588 19.08 12.78 -63.86
N ARG A 589 20.04 13.59 -64.30
CA ARG A 589 20.74 13.39 -65.58
C ARG A 589 21.70 12.19 -65.52
N TYR A 590 22.37 12.00 -64.39
CA TYR A 590 23.21 10.82 -64.16
C TYR A 590 22.35 9.56 -64.04
N PHE A 591 21.22 9.68 -63.35
CA PHE A 591 20.24 8.59 -63.24
C PHE A 591 19.71 8.13 -64.62
N LYS A 592 19.32 9.07 -65.49
CA LYS A 592 18.89 8.75 -66.87
C LYS A 592 19.98 8.01 -67.65
N LEU A 593 21.23 8.45 -67.57
CA LEU A 593 22.36 7.78 -68.21
C LEU A 593 22.59 6.36 -67.68
N SER A 594 22.41 6.13 -66.37
CA SER A 594 22.54 4.80 -65.76
C SER A 594 21.42 3.85 -66.19
N CYS A 595 20.17 4.32 -66.27
CA CYS A 595 19.05 3.54 -66.80
C CYS A 595 19.26 3.19 -68.27
N ASP A 596 19.65 4.16 -69.10
CA ASP A 596 19.90 3.95 -70.53
C ASP A 596 21.03 2.91 -70.74
N PHE A 597 22.06 2.92 -69.88
CA PHE A 597 23.13 1.90 -69.88
C PHE A 597 22.64 0.51 -69.46
N LEU A 598 21.84 0.40 -68.39
CA LEU A 598 21.28 -0.86 -67.91
C LEU A 598 20.27 -1.49 -68.89
N THR A 599 19.63 -0.69 -69.75
CA THR A 599 18.68 -1.18 -70.76
C THR A 599 19.39 -1.71 -72.01
N GLN A 600 20.65 -1.32 -72.22
CA GLN A 600 21.52 -1.77 -73.32
C GLN A 600 22.27 -3.07 -73.01
N GLN A 601 22.51 -3.38 -71.73
CA GLN A 601 22.91 -4.72 -71.27
C GLN A 601 21.72 -5.68 -71.29
#